data_AF-A0A386HTF3-F1
#
_entry.id   AF-A0A386HTF3-F1
#
_cell.length_a   1.000
_cell.length_b   1.000
_cell.length_c   1.000
_cell.angle_alpha   90.00
_cell.angle_beta   90.00
_cell.angle_gamma   90.00
#
_symmetry.space_group_name_H-M   'P 1'
#
loop_
_entity.id
_entity.type
_entity.pdbx_description
1 polymer ?
#
loop_
_entity_poly.entity_id
_entity_poly.type
_entity_poly.pdbx_seq_one_letter_code
_entity_poly.pdbx_strand_id
1 'polypeptide(L)'
;MRKVNTYNWLGAIVMLFVFVMQSFNNVIIVSDYYLNTSKYIAQCVNKANISMHCNGKCQMEKKIRQEDKKRGNAPENKIDSFNNFYCLGQHAFTLSPATFDLDKKDFPLLPEPKTIDRPHSIFKPPIV
;
A
#
# COMPACT_ATOMS: atom_id res chain seq x y z
N MET A 1 26.51 -32.61 -27.11
CA MET A 1 26.57 -32.01 -25.75
C MET A 1 26.35 -30.49 -25.72
N ARG A 2 26.92 -29.69 -26.62
CA ARG A 2 26.73 -28.21 -26.65
C ARG A 2 25.27 -27.75 -26.81
N LYS A 3 24.46 -28.46 -27.63
CA LYS A 3 23.04 -28.15 -27.84
C LYS A 3 22.15 -28.36 -26.60
N VAL A 4 22.43 -29.39 -25.79
CA VAL A 4 21.66 -29.69 -24.56
C VAL A 4 21.82 -28.58 -23.53
N ASN A 5 23.04 -28.04 -23.40
CA ASN A 5 23.31 -26.91 -22.52
C ASN A 5 22.61 -25.61 -23.00
N THR A 6 22.52 -25.38 -24.31
CA THR A 6 21.79 -24.22 -24.86
C THR A 6 20.28 -24.34 -24.68
N TYR A 7 19.70 -25.55 -24.75
CA TYR A 7 18.26 -25.74 -24.49
C TYR A 7 17.89 -25.53 -23.02
N ASN A 8 18.74 -25.96 -22.08
CA ASN A 8 18.54 -25.68 -20.66
C ASN A 8 18.59 -24.17 -20.36
N TRP A 9 19.54 -23.44 -20.96
CA TRP A 9 19.61 -21.99 -20.81
C TRP A 9 18.41 -21.26 -21.42
N LEU A 10 17.95 -21.70 -22.60
CA LEU A 10 16.72 -21.22 -23.24
C LEU A 10 15.50 -21.45 -22.34
N GLY A 11 15.37 -22.64 -21.75
CA GLY A 11 14.28 -22.96 -20.82
C GLY A 11 14.29 -22.06 -19.57
N ALA A 12 15.47 -21.81 -19.00
CA ALA A 12 15.63 -20.91 -17.86
C ALA A 12 15.24 -19.46 -18.20
N ILE A 13 15.63 -18.96 -19.37
CA ILE A 13 15.24 -17.62 -19.84
C ILE A 13 13.72 -17.52 -20.02
N VAL A 14 13.09 -18.52 -20.62
CA VAL A 14 11.64 -18.53 -20.84
C VAL A 14 10.88 -18.55 -19.51
N MET A 15 11.30 -19.40 -18.56
CA MET A 15 10.73 -19.42 -17.20
C MET A 15 10.86 -18.06 -16.50
N LEU A 16 12.04 -17.45 -16.56
CA LEU A 16 12.27 -16.11 -15.99
C LEU A 16 11.34 -15.06 -16.64
N PHE A 17 11.22 -15.08 -17.97
CA PHE A 17 10.39 -14.13 -18.71
C PHE A 17 8.89 -14.24 -18.34
N VAL A 18 8.37 -15.46 -18.20
CA VAL A 18 6.98 -15.70 -17.79
C VAL A 18 6.73 -15.18 -16.38
N PHE A 19 7.66 -15.44 -15.44
CA PHE A 19 7.54 -14.94 -14.07
C PHE A 19 7.54 -13.40 -13.99
N VAL A 20 8.43 -12.76 -14.76
CA VAL A 20 8.49 -11.31 -14.92
C VAL A 20 7.18 -10.76 -15.48
N MET A 21 6.66 -11.36 -16.55
CA MET A 21 5.37 -10.97 -17.15
C MET A 21 4.20 -11.13 -16.16
N GLN A 22 4.20 -12.17 -15.33
CA GLN A 22 3.18 -12.39 -14.31
C GLN A 22 3.19 -11.33 -13.20
N SER A 23 4.37 -10.76 -12.88
CA SER A 23 4.51 -9.73 -11.84
C SER A 23 4.00 -8.35 -12.28
N PHE A 24 4.07 -8.05 -13.58
CA PHE A 24 3.78 -6.71 -14.11
C PHE A 24 2.34 -6.52 -14.58
N ASN A 25 1.40 -6.46 -13.63
CA ASN A 25 -0.02 -6.27 -13.95
C ASN A 25 -0.38 -4.83 -14.39
N ASN A 26 0.30 -3.81 -13.84
CA ASN A 26 -0.04 -2.40 -14.07
C ASN A 26 0.90 -1.70 -15.07
N VAL A 27 2.00 -2.34 -15.47
CA VAL A 27 3.01 -1.74 -16.37
C VAL A 27 2.43 -1.45 -17.75
N ILE A 28 1.52 -2.29 -18.24
CA ILE A 28 0.89 -2.11 -19.55
C ILE A 28 0.10 -0.79 -19.58
N ILE A 29 -0.69 -0.49 -18.54
CA ILE A 29 -1.50 0.73 -18.45
C ILE A 29 -0.61 1.98 -18.37
N VAL A 30 0.49 1.89 -17.60
CA VAL A 30 1.47 2.97 -17.49
C VAL A 30 2.18 3.20 -18.83
N SER A 31 2.56 2.13 -19.53
CA SER A 31 3.20 2.24 -20.86
C SER A 31 2.26 2.87 -21.89
N ASP A 32 0.97 2.51 -21.89
CA ASP A 32 -0.05 3.12 -22.77
C ASP A 32 -0.22 4.62 -22.48
N TYR A 33 -0.13 5.04 -21.21
CA TYR A 33 -0.15 6.46 -20.85
C TYR A 33 1.04 7.23 -21.44
N TYR A 34 2.25 6.66 -21.41
CA TYR A 34 3.43 7.31 -21.98
C TYR A 34 3.40 7.36 -23.51
N LEU A 35 2.88 6.31 -24.17
CA LEU A 35 2.75 6.29 -25.63
C LEU A 35 1.63 7.22 -26.11
N ASN A 36 0.54 7.35 -25.35
CA ASN A 36 -0.67 8.06 -25.77
C ASN A 36 -1.04 9.22 -24.83
N THR A 37 -0.07 9.95 -24.28
CA THR A 37 -0.31 10.98 -23.25
C THR A 37 -1.35 12.04 -23.68
N SER A 38 -1.36 12.43 -24.96
CA SER A 38 -2.31 13.39 -25.52
C SER A 38 -3.78 12.96 -25.34
N LYS A 39 -4.07 11.67 -25.51
CA LYS A 39 -5.41 11.09 -25.33
C LYS A 39 -5.84 11.17 -23.87
N TYR A 40 -4.94 10.87 -22.94
CA TYR A 40 -5.21 10.95 -21.50
C TYR A 40 -5.43 12.39 -21.02
N ILE A 41 -4.70 13.36 -21.59
CA ILE A 41 -4.89 14.79 -21.31
C ILE A 41 -6.26 15.26 -21.84
N ALA A 42 -6.64 14.86 -23.06
CA ALA A 42 -7.93 15.21 -23.65
C ALA A 42 -9.11 14.69 -22.83
N GLN A 43 -8.98 13.51 -22.23
CA GLN A 43 -10.00 12.90 -21.38
C GLN A 43 -9.90 13.31 -19.90
N CYS A 44 -9.05 14.26 -19.52
CA CYS A 44 -8.83 14.63 -18.12
C CYS A 44 -10.09 15.28 -17.50
N VAL A 45 -10.59 14.71 -16.40
CA VAL A 45 -11.75 15.26 -15.66
C VAL A 45 -11.38 16.47 -14.80
N ASN A 46 -10.13 16.54 -14.32
CA ASN A 46 -9.67 17.59 -13.40
C ASN A 46 -8.91 18.71 -14.14
N LYS A 47 -9.36 19.07 -15.35
CA LYS A 47 -8.67 20.04 -16.22
C LYS A 47 -8.69 21.47 -15.64
N ALA A 48 -9.69 21.79 -14.83
CA ALA A 48 -9.88 23.10 -14.20
C ALA A 48 -9.00 23.30 -12.95
N ASN A 49 -8.46 22.22 -12.36
CA ASN A 49 -7.69 22.31 -11.14
C ASN A 49 -6.19 22.36 -11.44
N ILE A 50 -5.69 23.58 -11.63
CA ILE A 50 -4.29 23.87 -12.00
C ILE A 50 -3.32 23.39 -10.90
N SER A 51 -3.74 23.42 -9.63
CA SER A 51 -2.90 23.04 -8.49
C SER A 51 -2.40 21.59 -8.51
N MET A 52 -3.11 20.69 -9.18
CA MET A 52 -2.80 19.26 -9.17
C MET A 52 -1.88 18.81 -10.32
N HIS A 53 -1.55 19.68 -11.29
CA HIS A 53 -0.72 19.36 -12.47
C HIS A 53 -1.02 17.96 -13.05
N CYS A 54 -2.31 17.65 -13.23
CA CYS A 54 -2.78 16.28 -13.43
C CYS A 54 -2.28 15.64 -14.73
N ASN A 55 -2.18 16.39 -15.83
CA ASN A 55 -1.67 15.90 -17.13
C ASN A 55 -2.25 14.53 -17.58
N GLY A 56 -3.53 14.27 -17.29
CA GLY A 56 -4.20 13.01 -17.64
C GLY A 56 -3.90 11.82 -16.70
N LYS A 57 -3.07 12.00 -15.67
CA LYS A 57 -2.72 10.95 -14.67
C LYS A 57 -3.96 10.44 -13.92
N CYS A 58 -4.97 11.29 -13.70
CA CYS A 58 -6.23 10.87 -13.07
C CYS A 58 -6.94 9.75 -13.86
N GLN A 59 -6.84 9.77 -15.20
CA GLN A 59 -7.47 8.75 -16.03
C GLN A 59 -6.67 7.45 -16.03
N MET A 60 -5.34 7.53 -15.97
CA MET A 60 -4.46 6.37 -15.80
C MET A 60 -4.78 5.66 -14.47
N GLU A 61 -4.81 6.41 -13.37
CA GLU A 61 -5.12 5.88 -12.03
C GLU A 61 -6.53 5.27 -11.97
N LYS A 62 -7.51 5.92 -12.61
CA LYS A 62 -8.87 5.38 -12.71
C LYS A 62 -8.90 4.02 -13.41
N LYS A 63 -8.14 3.85 -14.50
CA LYS A 63 -8.03 2.57 -15.22
C LYS A 63 -7.36 1.50 -14.36
N ILE A 64 -6.27 1.82 -13.67
CA ILE A 64 -5.59 0.91 -12.74
C ILE A 64 -6.58 0.41 -11.67
N ARG A 65 -7.29 1.33 -11.02
CA ARG A 65 -8.31 0.98 -10.01
C ARG A 65 -9.47 0.15 -10.56
N GLN A 66 -9.86 0.36 -11.82
CA GLN A 66 -10.90 -0.45 -12.48
C GLN A 66 -10.41 -1.86 -12.75
N GLU A 67 -9.18 -2.03 -13.23
CA GLU A 67 -8.58 -3.34 -13.47
C GLU A 67 -8.31 -4.08 -12.15
N ASP A 68 -7.83 -3.39 -11.11
CA ASP A 68 -7.67 -3.95 -9.77
C ASP A 68 -9.01 -4.43 -9.19
N LYS A 69 -10.09 -3.63 -9.36
CA LYS A 69 -11.44 -4.05 -8.95
C LYS A 69 -11.92 -5.26 -9.74
N LYS A 70 -11.70 -5.33 -11.06
CA LYS A 70 -12.09 -6.52 -11.86
C LYS A 70 -11.35 -7.77 -11.41
N ARG A 71 -10.07 -7.63 -11.04
CA ARG A 71 -9.23 -8.72 -10.52
C ARG A 71 -9.67 -9.16 -9.12
N GLY A 72 -9.98 -8.20 -8.23
CA GLY A 72 -10.51 -8.46 -6.88
C GLY A 72 -12.00 -8.84 -6.82
N ASN A 73 -12.67 -9.00 -7.97
CA ASN A 73 -14.03 -9.54 -8.08
C ASN A 73 -14.04 -11.01 -8.56
N ALA A 74 -12.92 -11.74 -8.45
CA ALA A 74 -13.06 -13.11 -7.94
C ALA A 74 -13.69 -12.98 -6.54
N PRO A 75 -14.58 -13.88 -6.08
CA PRO A 75 -15.26 -13.71 -4.80
C PRO A 75 -14.27 -13.86 -3.64
N GLU A 76 -13.43 -12.87 -3.45
CA GLU A 76 -12.74 -12.58 -2.21
C GLU A 76 -13.82 -11.99 -1.32
N ASN A 77 -14.38 -12.88 -0.50
CA ASN A 77 -15.14 -12.52 0.67
C ASN A 77 -14.54 -11.25 1.27
N LYS A 78 -15.41 -10.31 1.65
CA LYS A 78 -15.04 -9.17 2.48
C LYS A 78 -14.32 -9.68 3.72
N ILE A 79 -13.00 -9.78 3.68
CA ILE A 79 -12.16 -9.96 4.86
C ILE A 79 -11.96 -8.56 5.39
N ASP A 80 -12.97 -8.12 6.15
CA ASP A 80 -12.75 -7.16 7.20
C ASP A 80 -11.58 -7.66 8.07
N SER A 81 -10.78 -6.70 8.53
CA SER A 81 -9.80 -6.87 9.60
C SER A 81 -8.57 -7.72 9.28
N PHE A 82 -7.54 -7.06 8.75
CA PHE A 82 -6.22 -6.96 9.40
C PHE A 82 -5.82 -8.13 10.34
N ASN A 83 -5.65 -9.35 9.83
CA ASN A 83 -4.85 -10.38 10.53
C ASN A 83 -4.48 -11.60 9.65
N ASN A 84 -3.95 -11.38 8.44
CA ASN A 84 -3.23 -12.45 7.76
C ASN A 84 -1.78 -12.49 8.27
N PHE A 85 -1.62 -12.90 9.53
CA PHE A 85 -0.33 -13.36 10.06
C PHE A 85 -0.12 -14.77 9.52
N TYR A 86 0.72 -14.90 8.50
CA TYR A 86 1.17 -16.20 8.02
C TYR A 86 1.98 -16.87 9.14
N CYS A 87 1.36 -17.79 9.89
CA CYS A 87 2.07 -18.65 10.83
C CYS A 87 3.00 -19.60 10.07
N LEU A 88 4.22 -19.14 9.81
CA LEU A 88 5.34 -19.98 9.40
C LEU A 88 5.89 -20.66 10.66
N GLY A 89 5.72 -21.98 10.72
CA GLY A 89 6.54 -22.86 11.56
C GLY A 89 6.05 -23.06 12.99
N GLN A 90 5.71 -24.31 13.29
CA GLN A 90 5.47 -24.81 14.63
C GLN A 90 6.73 -24.65 15.51
N HIS A 91 6.83 -23.54 16.24
CA HIS A 91 7.61 -23.49 17.47
C HIS A 91 6.72 -22.85 18.53
N ALA A 92 6.12 -23.69 19.37
CA ALA A 92 5.39 -23.23 20.54
C ALA A 92 6.38 -22.50 21.46
N PHE A 93 6.40 -21.18 21.36
CA PHE A 93 7.15 -20.34 22.27
C PHE A 93 6.44 -20.41 23.62
N THR A 94 6.96 -21.23 24.54
CA THR A 94 6.49 -21.26 25.92
C THR A 94 6.93 -19.95 26.57
N LEU A 95 6.05 -18.94 26.56
CA LEU A 95 6.20 -17.74 27.38
C LEU A 95 6.12 -18.18 28.84
N SER A 96 7.28 -18.35 29.46
CA SER A 96 7.36 -18.36 30.92
C SER A 96 6.91 -16.98 31.39
N PRO A 97 5.92 -16.86 32.29
CA PRO A 97 5.52 -15.57 32.80
C PRO A 97 6.72 -14.98 33.55
N ALA A 98 7.27 -13.89 33.01
CA ALA A 98 8.18 -13.05 33.77
C ALA A 98 7.38 -12.49 34.95
N THR A 99 7.68 -12.98 36.15
CA THR A 99 7.18 -12.36 37.39
C THR A 99 7.88 -11.02 37.51
N PHE A 100 7.19 -9.95 37.12
CA PHE A 100 7.64 -8.60 37.40
C PHE A 100 7.43 -8.37 38.89
N ASP A 101 8.52 -8.34 39.64
CA ASP A 101 8.51 -7.78 40.99
C ASP A 101 8.26 -6.28 40.81
N LEU A 102 7.04 -5.85 41.16
CA LEU A 102 6.70 -4.44 41.25
C LEU A 102 7.45 -3.89 42.46
N ASP A 103 8.73 -3.56 42.27
CA ASP A 103 9.45 -2.66 43.16
C ASP A 103 8.72 -1.33 43.10
N LYS A 104 7.81 -1.13 44.06
CA LYS A 104 7.00 0.06 44.20
C LYS A 104 7.93 1.20 44.62
N LYS A 105 8.62 1.81 43.66
CA LYS A 105 9.32 3.06 43.88
C LYS A 105 8.26 4.14 44.10
N ASP A 106 8.17 4.61 45.34
CA ASP A 106 7.41 5.81 45.67
C ASP A 106 8.13 7.01 45.04
N PHE A 107 7.56 7.55 43.97
CA PHE A 107 8.02 8.79 43.37
C PHE A 107 7.45 9.98 44.17
N PRO A 108 8.23 11.06 44.36
CA PRO A 108 7.69 12.28 44.97
C PRO A 108 6.57 12.84 44.10
N LEU A 109 5.43 13.14 44.71
CA LEU A 109 4.30 13.79 44.05
C LEU A 109 4.76 15.16 43.54
N LEU A 110 4.74 15.33 42.22
CA LEU A 110 4.96 16.63 41.60
C LEU A 110 3.80 17.56 42.01
N PRO A 111 4.08 18.83 42.35
CA PRO A 111 3.02 19.78 42.66
C PRO A 111 2.10 19.94 41.45
N GLU A 112 0.79 19.79 41.67
CA GLU A 112 -0.22 19.93 40.62
C GLU A 112 -0.07 21.30 39.94
N PRO A 113 0.22 21.35 38.62
CA PRO A 113 0.22 22.60 37.90
C PRO A 113 -1.21 23.13 37.87
N LYS A 114 -1.42 24.36 38.35
CA LYS A 114 -2.71 25.05 38.21
C LYS A 114 -3.10 25.07 36.74
N THR A 115 -4.30 24.61 36.43
CA THR A 115 -4.85 24.66 35.08
C THR A 115 -4.94 26.10 34.62
N ILE A 116 -4.23 26.43 33.54
CA ILE A 116 -4.36 27.71 32.86
C ILE A 116 -5.50 27.55 31.84
N ASP A 117 -6.52 28.41 31.96
CA ASP A 117 -7.65 28.43 31.02
C ASP A 117 -7.14 28.73 29.61
N ARG A 118 -7.39 27.79 28.68
CA ARG A 118 -6.86 27.87 27.31
C ARG A 118 -7.83 28.70 26.48
N PRO A 119 -7.40 29.77 25.81
CA PRO A 119 -8.30 30.51 24.93
C PRO A 119 -8.76 29.63 23.76
N HIS A 120 -10.02 29.22 23.79
CA HIS A 120 -10.66 28.39 22.77
C HIS A 120 -10.94 29.12 21.43
N SER A 121 -10.48 30.37 21.28
CA SER A 121 -10.83 31.24 20.15
C SER A 121 -9.98 31.03 18.89
N ILE A 122 -8.81 30.39 18.99
CA ILE A 122 -7.85 30.27 17.87
C ILE A 122 -8.15 29.07 16.97
N PHE A 123 -8.77 28.01 17.50
CA PHE A 123 -9.11 26.83 16.72
C PHE A 123 -10.62 26.78 16.48
N LYS A 124 -11.06 27.31 15.33
CA LYS A 124 -12.40 27.07 14.80
C LYS A 124 -12.29 26.19 13.55
N PRO A 125 -12.91 25.00 13.52
CA PRO A 125 -12.99 24.21 12.30
C PRO A 125 -13.82 24.95 11.24
N PRO A 126 -13.56 24.71 9.94
CA PRO A 126 -14.31 25.35 8.87
C PRO A 126 -15.79 24.94 8.93
N ILE A 127 -16.67 25.93 8.84
CA ILE A 127 -18.12 25.75 8.80
C ILE A 127 -18.46 25.31 7.37
N VAL A 128 -19.05 24.12 7.24
CA VAL A 128 -19.51 23.55 5.96
C VAL A 128 -20.84 24.20 5.56
#